data_AF-A0A1D8RZS9-F1
#
_entry.id   AF-A0A1D8RZS9-F1
#
_cell.length_a   1.000
_cell.length_b   1.000
_cell.length_c   1.000
_cell.angle_alpha   90.00
_cell.angle_beta   90.00
_cell.angle_gamma   90.00
#
_symmetry.space_group_name_H-M   'P 1'
#
loop_
_entity.id
_entity.type
_entity.pdbx_description
1 polymer ?
#
loop_
_entity_poly.entity_id
_entity_poly.type
_entity_poly.pdbx_seq_one_letter_code
_entity_poly.pdbx_strand_id
1 'polypeptide(L)'
;MLNWLKEKCSKSVWHTLAMVIVILLAGPEVMISMELMALVELLGASTFVLLYVSGVKMFFANVVNKFKAFESYSVLFIPTLESLKQMPFLMLHAIPERSTSILFISFVTLTIPLIYLLKMV
;
A
#
# COMPACT_ATOMS: atom_id res chain seq x y z
N MET A 1 -21.36 27.39 33.86
CA MET A 1 -21.45 28.21 32.63
C MET A 1 -20.19 28.08 31.76
N LEU A 2 -18.99 28.28 32.31
CA LEU A 2 -17.71 28.19 31.59
C LEU A 2 -17.43 26.81 30.95
N ASN A 3 -17.77 25.71 31.64
CA ASN A 3 -17.60 24.35 31.09
C ASN A 3 -18.49 24.06 29.89
N TRP A 4 -19.72 24.58 29.88
CA TRP A 4 -20.65 24.44 28.75
C TRP A 4 -20.20 25.22 27.52
N LEU A 5 -19.65 26.42 27.74
CA LEU A 5 -19.01 27.24 26.70
C LEU A 5 -17.77 26.56 26.12
N LYS A 6 -16.96 25.92 26.96
CA LYS A 6 -15.76 25.14 26.56
C LYS A 6 -16.13 23.93 25.71
N GLU A 7 -17.20 23.22 26.06
CA GLU A 7 -17.67 22.06 25.31
C GLU A 7 -18.27 22.44 23.95
N LYS A 8 -19.02 23.56 23.87
CA LYS A 8 -19.50 24.13 22.61
C LYS A 8 -18.36 24.58 21.69
N CYS A 9 -17.35 25.28 22.24
CA CYS A 9 -16.17 25.67 21.47
C CYS A 9 -15.39 24.45 20.97
N SER A 10 -15.20 23.43 21.81
CA SER A 10 -14.51 22.19 21.42
C SER A 10 -15.20 21.52 20.23
N LYS A 11 -16.53 21.32 20.28
CA LYS A 11 -17.29 20.76 19.16
C LYS A 11 -17.17 21.60 17.89
N SER A 12 -17.20 22.93 18.00
CA SER A 12 -17.02 23.83 16.85
C SER A 12 -15.65 23.73 16.20
N VAL A 13 -14.58 23.50 16.98
CA VAL A 13 -13.22 23.30 16.45
C VAL A 13 -13.12 21.99 15.67
N TRP A 14 -13.73 20.91 16.15
CA TRP A 14 -13.76 19.64 15.41
C TRP A 14 -14.53 19.73 14.08
N HIS A 15 -15.66 20.45 14.06
CA HIS A 15 -16.43 20.65 12.82
C HIS A 15 -15.71 21.52 11.80
N THR A 16 -15.01 22.57 12.25
CA THR A 16 -14.22 23.44 11.35
C THR A 16 -13.00 22.69 10.81
N LEU A 17 -12.31 21.89 11.63
CA LEU A 17 -11.22 21.03 11.18
C LEU A 17 -11.70 20.01 10.13
N ALA A 18 -12.83 19.35 10.36
CA ALA A 18 -13.41 18.42 9.40
C ALA A 18 -13.76 19.10 8.07
N MET A 19 -14.32 20.31 8.12
CA MET A 19 -14.61 21.10 6.92
C MET A 19 -13.33 21.42 6.13
N VAL A 20 -12.25 21.82 6.81
CA VAL A 20 -10.97 22.11 6.16
C VAL A 20 -10.38 20.87 5.49
N ILE A 21 -10.45 19.70 6.15
CA ILE A 21 -9.99 18.43 5.57
C ILE A 21 -10.79 18.10 4.30
N VAL A 22 -12.12 18.25 4.33
CA VAL A 22 -12.97 17.99 3.16
C VAL A 22 -12.62 18.93 2.00
N ILE A 23 -12.42 20.22 2.26
CA ILE A 23 -12.05 21.19 1.23
C ILE A 23 -10.68 20.86 0.62
N LEU A 24 -9.70 20.52 1.46
CA LEU A 24 -8.34 20.20 1.02
C LEU A 24 -8.25 18.87 0.26
N LEU A 25 -9.12 17.89 0.55
CA LEU A 25 -9.16 16.62 -0.17
C LEU A 25 -9.99 16.70 -1.46
N ALA A 26 -11.10 17.43 -1.45
CA ALA A 26 -12.01 17.51 -2.59
C ALA A 26 -11.38 18.24 -3.80
N GLY A 27 -10.54 19.25 -3.57
CA GLY A 27 -9.86 19.97 -4.66
C GLY A 27 -8.98 19.07 -5.53
N PRO A 28 -7.98 18.38 -4.96
CA PRO A 28 -7.14 17.41 -5.67
C PRO A 28 -7.94 16.27 -6.31
N GLU A 29 -8.96 15.75 -5.64
CA GLU A 29 -9.81 14.67 -6.18
C GLU A 29 -10.56 15.11 -7.45
N VAL A 30 -11.11 16.33 -7.45
CA VAL A 30 -11.79 16.90 -8.63
C VAL A 30 -10.79 17.15 -9.77
N MET A 31 -9.58 17.62 -9.47
CA MET A 31 -8.54 17.80 -10.49
C MET A 31 -8.13 16.46 -11.13
N ILE A 32 -7.84 15.46 -10.31
CA ILE A 32 -7.45 14.12 -10.78
C ILE A 32 -8.59 13.48 -11.60
N SER A 33 -9.84 13.62 -11.16
CA SER A 33 -10.98 13.05 -11.90
C SER A 33 -11.20 13.73 -13.25
N MET A 34 -10.93 15.04 -13.37
CA MET A 34 -10.99 15.75 -14.65
C MET A 34 -9.89 15.31 -15.61
N GLU A 35 -8.65 15.13 -15.12
CA GLU A 35 -7.55 14.59 -15.93
C GLU A 35 -7.83 13.15 -16.37
N LEU A 36 -8.39 12.33 -15.47
CA LEU A 36 -8.76 10.94 -15.76
C LEU A 36 -9.84 10.88 -16.84
N MET A 37 -10.86 11.75 -16.75
CA MET A 37 -11.92 11.87 -17.76
C MET A 37 -11.34 12.25 -19.13
N ALA A 38 -10.46 13.27 -19.18
CA ALA A 38 -9.81 13.69 -20.42
C ALA A 38 -8.97 12.56 -21.05
N LEU A 39 -8.29 11.75 -20.23
CA LEU A 39 -7.56 10.56 -20.70
C LEU A 39 -8.51 9.49 -21.25
N VAL A 40 -9.64 9.25 -20.60
CA VAL A 40 -10.67 8.30 -21.07
C VAL A 40 -11.27 8.75 -22.39
N GLU A 41 -11.53 10.05 -22.55
CA GLU A 41 -12.05 10.63 -23.79
C GLU A 41 -11.04 10.57 -24.94
N LEU A 42 -9.75 10.79 -24.65
CA LEU A 42 -8.68 10.79 -25.65
C LEU A 42 -8.28 9.38 -26.11
N LEU A 43 -8.12 8.45 -25.17
CA LEU A 43 -7.69 7.07 -25.46
C LEU A 43 -8.86 6.18 -25.87
N GLY A 44 -10.07 6.49 -25.38
CA GLY A 44 -11.25 5.63 -25.42
C GLY A 44 -11.33 4.70 -24.19
N ALA A 45 -12.56 4.31 -23.81
CA ALA A 45 -12.79 3.53 -22.61
C ALA A 45 -12.09 2.15 -22.61
N SER A 46 -12.02 1.48 -23.77
CA SER A 46 -11.45 0.13 -23.87
C SER A 46 -9.92 0.10 -23.70
N THR A 47 -9.21 1.07 -24.26
CA THR A 47 -7.76 1.20 -24.14
C THR A 47 -7.35 1.72 -22.77
N PHE A 48 -8.15 2.62 -22.17
CA PHE A 48 -7.93 3.12 -20.82
C PHE A 48 -7.97 1.98 -19.78
N VAL A 49 -8.96 1.08 -19.89
CA VAL A 49 -9.05 -0.09 -19.01
C VAL A 49 -7.85 -1.02 -19.18
N LEU A 50 -7.41 -1.27 -20.42
CA LEU A 50 -6.22 -2.10 -20.68
C LEU A 50 -4.94 -1.48 -20.12
N LEU A 51 -4.77 -0.16 -20.26
CA LEU A 51 -3.63 0.57 -19.71
C LEU A 51 -3.61 0.48 -18.18
N TYR A 52 -4.77 0.67 -17.53
CA TYR A 52 -4.89 0.56 -16.09
C TYR A 52 -4.56 -0.86 -15.58
N VAL A 53 -5.15 -1.89 -16.18
CA VAL A 53 -4.88 -3.30 -15.83
C VAL A 53 -3.41 -3.65 -16.07
N SER A 54 -2.82 -3.18 -17.17
CA SER A 54 -1.40 -3.37 -17.48
C SER A 54 -0.49 -2.70 -16.43
N GLY A 55 -0.81 -1.47 -16.01
CA GLY A 55 -0.09 -0.76 -14.96
C GLY A 55 -0.13 -1.50 -13.62
N VAL A 56 -1.31 -1.97 -13.22
CA VAL A 56 -1.47 -2.79 -12.01
C VAL A 56 -0.68 -4.10 -12.11
N LYS A 57 -0.73 -4.78 -13.27
CA LYS A 57 0.05 -5.99 -13.52
C LYS A 57 1.57 -5.75 -13.43
N MET A 58 2.06 -4.64 -13.98
CA MET A 58 3.47 -4.25 -13.89
C MET A 58 3.90 -3.98 -12.44
N PHE A 59 3.04 -3.35 -11.64
CA PHE A 59 3.30 -3.11 -10.24
C PHE A 59 3.51 -4.43 -9.47
N PHE A 60 2.59 -5.38 -9.61
CA PHE A 60 2.73 -6.70 -8.98
C PHE A 60 3.94 -7.47 -9.50
N ALA A 61 4.23 -7.40 -10.81
CA ALA A 61 5.40 -8.03 -11.39
C ALA A 61 6.71 -7.49 -10.78
N ASN A 62 6.81 -6.17 -10.57
CA ASN A 62 7.97 -5.56 -9.92
C ASN A 62 8.13 -5.99 -8.46
N VAL A 63 7.04 -6.09 -7.71
CA VAL A 63 7.07 -6.58 -6.32
C VAL A 63 7.53 -8.04 -6.28
N VAL A 64 6.96 -8.89 -7.13
CA VAL A 64 7.35 -10.31 -7.23
C VAL A 64 8.81 -10.46 -7.66
N ASN A 65 9.30 -9.65 -8.59
CA ASN A 65 10.69 -9.71 -9.04
C ASN A 65 11.66 -9.27 -7.93
N LYS A 66 11.33 -8.21 -7.18
CA LYS A 66 12.12 -7.80 -6.00
C LYS A 66 12.11 -8.86 -4.91
N PHE A 67 10.97 -9.53 -4.71
CA PHE A 67 10.85 -10.64 -3.78
C PHE A 67 11.68 -11.84 -4.21
N LYS A 68 11.65 -12.24 -5.48
CA LYS A 68 12.49 -13.31 -6.03
C LYS A 68 13.98 -12.99 -5.92
N ALA A 69 14.36 -11.73 -6.15
CA ALA A 69 15.75 -11.30 -5.96
C ALA A 69 16.16 -11.41 -4.48
N PHE A 70 15.28 -11.04 -3.54
CA PHE A 70 15.52 -11.24 -2.11
C PHE A 70 15.61 -12.74 -1.74
N GLU A 71 14.70 -13.58 -2.22
CA GLU A 71 14.75 -15.03 -1.99
C GLU A 71 15.97 -15.69 -2.62
N SER A 72 16.53 -15.16 -3.72
CA SER A 72 17.75 -15.72 -4.34
C SER A 72 18.99 -15.66 -3.43
N TYR A 73 18.99 -14.79 -2.43
CA TYR A 73 20.03 -14.70 -1.41
C TYR A 73 19.68 -15.50 -0.13
N SER A 74 18.46 -16.03 -0.01
CA SER A 74 18.02 -16.84 1.11
C SER A 74 18.17 -18.33 0.77
N VAL A 75 18.77 -19.10 1.67
CA VAL A 75 18.94 -20.56 1.52
C VAL A 75 17.61 -21.19 1.92
N LEU A 76 16.63 -21.06 1.04
CA LEU A 76 15.22 -21.21 1.33
C LEU A 76 14.83 -22.67 1.62
N PHE A 77 15.02 -23.11 2.86
CA PHE A 77 14.57 -24.43 3.30
C PHE A 77 13.09 -24.35 3.70
N ILE A 78 12.20 -24.88 2.86
CA ILE A 78 10.80 -25.15 3.25
C ILE A 78 10.78 -26.60 3.75
N PRO A 79 10.79 -26.84 5.07
CA PRO A 79 10.69 -28.20 5.57
C PRO A 79 9.30 -28.76 5.22
N THR A 80 9.27 -29.91 4.57
CA THR A 80 8.04 -30.67 4.34
C THR A 80 7.45 -31.15 5.67
N LEU A 81 6.14 -31.40 5.72
CA LEU A 81 5.48 -31.88 6.94
C LEU A 81 6.11 -33.18 7.48
N GLU A 82 6.62 -34.04 6.60
CA GLU A 82 7.33 -35.27 6.97
C GLU A 82 8.68 -34.99 7.65
N SER A 83 9.43 -34.00 7.18
CA SER A 83 10.71 -33.61 7.77
C SER A 83 10.54 -32.85 9.09
N LEU A 84 9.45 -32.08 9.26
CA LEU A 84 9.07 -31.50 10.56
C LEU A 84 8.71 -32.57 11.60
N LYS A 85 8.07 -33.66 11.17
CA LYS A 85 7.71 -34.78 12.05
C LYS A 85 8.92 -35.57 12.51
N GLN A 86 9.94 -35.69 11.66
CA GLN A 86 11.21 -36.36 11.98
C GLN A 86 12.13 -35.48 12.84
N MET A 87 12.15 -34.16 12.62
CA MET A 87 13.02 -33.24 13.33
C MET A 87 12.33 -31.89 13.59
N PRO A 88 11.62 -31.74 14.73
CA PRO A 88 10.84 -30.54 15.02
C PRO A 88 11.70 -29.28 15.26
N PHE A 89 12.98 -29.44 15.59
CA PHE A 89 13.92 -28.32 15.78
C PHE A 89 14.17 -27.51 14.50
N LEU A 90 13.95 -28.08 13.31
CA LEU A 90 14.00 -27.36 12.02
C LEU A 90 13.06 -26.15 12.00
N MET A 91 11.96 -26.20 12.75
CA MET A 91 11.00 -25.11 12.83
C MET A 91 11.62 -23.85 13.45
N LEU A 92 12.46 -24.00 14.48
CA LEU A 92 13.15 -22.88 15.15
C LEU A 92 14.16 -22.17 14.24
N HIS A 93 14.69 -22.86 13.23
CA HIS A 93 15.61 -22.27 12.26
C HIS A 93 14.87 -21.66 11.05
N ALA A 94 13.73 -22.24 10.66
CA ALA A 94 12.90 -21.71 9.58
C ALA A 94 12.10 -20.45 9.97
N ILE A 95 11.74 -20.28 11.25
CA ILE A 95 10.93 -19.14 11.73
C ILE A 95 11.65 -17.79 11.51
N PRO A 96 12.92 -17.58 11.94
CA PRO A 96 13.60 -16.29 11.79
C PRO A 96 13.72 -15.86 10.31
N GLU A 97 14.13 -16.78 9.44
CA GLU A 97 14.23 -16.50 7.99
C GLU A 97 12.86 -16.10 7.42
N ARG A 98 11.79 -16.79 7.80
CA ARG A 98 10.43 -16.46 7.34
C ARG A 98 9.93 -15.13 7.89
N SER A 99 10.20 -14.82 9.15
CA SER A 99 9.88 -13.51 9.74
C SER A 99 10.58 -12.37 9.00
N THR A 100 11.84 -12.55 8.57
CA THR A 100 12.55 -11.54 7.77
C THR A 100 11.97 -11.37 6.36
N SER A 101 11.54 -12.46 5.71
CA SER A 101 10.88 -12.39 4.40
C SER A 101 9.53 -11.65 4.44
N ILE A 102 8.74 -11.87 5.50
CA ILE A 102 7.48 -11.16 5.75
C ILE A 102 7.75 -9.67 6.00
N LEU A 103 8.73 -9.35 6.85
CA LEU A 103 9.17 -7.97 7.10
C LEU A 103 9.61 -7.26 5.81
N PHE A 104 10.32 -7.95 4.93
CA PHE A 104 10.74 -7.42 3.64
C PHE A 104 9.53 -7.14 2.73
N ILE A 105 8.59 -8.07 2.62
CA ILE A 105 7.35 -7.85 1.85
C ILE A 105 6.58 -6.65 2.42
N SER A 106 6.39 -6.59 3.74
CA SER A 106 5.73 -5.46 4.41
C SER A 106 6.44 -4.13 4.19
N PHE A 107 7.78 -4.14 4.18
CA PHE A 107 8.56 -2.95 3.88
C PHE A 107 8.40 -2.51 2.43
N VAL A 108 8.46 -3.44 1.47
CA VAL A 108 8.29 -3.18 0.05
C VAL A 108 6.87 -2.67 -0.26
N THR A 109 5.83 -3.25 0.35
CA THR A 109 4.45 -2.81 0.14
C THR A 109 4.16 -1.44 0.74
N LEU A 110 4.86 -1.01 1.78
CA LEU A 110 4.69 0.33 2.37
C LEU A 110 5.56 1.39 1.68
N THR A 111 6.81 1.06 1.34
CA THR A 111 7.76 2.03 0.78
C THR A 111 7.54 2.32 -0.69
N ILE A 112 7.15 1.34 -1.50
CA ILE A 112 6.88 1.56 -2.92
C ILE A 112 5.76 2.59 -3.13
N PRO A 113 4.55 2.47 -2.55
CA PRO A 113 3.50 3.47 -2.72
C PRO A 113 3.90 4.82 -2.12
N LEU A 114 4.65 4.84 -1.02
CA LEU A 114 5.18 6.09 -0.44
C LEU A 114 6.14 6.81 -1.40
N ILE A 115 7.05 6.08 -2.06
CA ILE A 115 7.96 6.64 -3.07
C ILE A 115 7.19 7.15 -4.28
N TYR A 116 6.16 6.43 -4.73
CA TYR A 116 5.30 6.91 -5.82
C TYR A 116 4.53 8.17 -5.43
N LEU A 117 4.02 8.24 -4.21
CA LEU A 117 3.35 9.43 -3.67
C LEU A 117 4.30 10.64 -3.58
N LEU A 118 5.52 10.42 -3.06
CA LEU A 118 6.52 11.47 -2.91
C LEU A 118 7.05 11.99 -4.25
N LYS A 119 6.99 11.17 -5.30
CA LYS A 119 7.45 11.53 -6.65
C LYS A 119 6.36 12.21 -7.50
N MET A 120 5.11 12.15 -7.06
CA MET A 120 3.98 12.89 -7.67
C MET A 120 3.79 14.30 -7.11
N VAL A 121 4.37 14.60 -5.93
CA VAL A 121 4.42 15.94 -5.31
C VAL A 121 5.64 16.70 -5.81
#